data_AF-A0A5K4F7J4-F1
#
_entry.id   AF-A0A5K4F7J4-F1
#
_cell.length_a   1.000
_cell.length_b   1.000
_cell.length_c   1.000
_cell.angle_alpha   90.00
_cell.angle_beta   90.00
_cell.angle_gamma   90.00
#
_symmetry.space_group_name_H-M   'P 1'
#
loop_
_entity.id
_entity.type
_entity.pdbx_description
1 polymer ?
#
loop_
_entity_poly.entity_id
_entity_poly.type
_entity_poly.pdbx_seq_one_letter_code
_entity_poly.pdbx_strand_id
1 'polypeptide(L)'
;MGKKDSTSKKQRIINEIKEVKDSLQSHTEIIRSYSQRIKEITEKDKKNGRGNIQRNNQYVQCLIKYMHNDYNHDLMMELVNVVDNIEQSLNVTDQKSLKLKDCFTKEMIAYQNMTFIYNQKTCNQLKQSNKKNLNELSNWMHMRHVYINYFNYDLFTYRVLSELYKAVSS
;
A
#
# COMPACT_ATOMS: atom_id res chain seq x y z
N MET A 1 -28.47 1.46 29.79
CA MET A 1 -28.17 1.85 28.38
C MET A 1 -26.85 1.30 27.86
N GLY A 2 -25.76 1.21 28.65
CA GLY A 2 -24.42 0.82 28.16
C GLY A 2 -24.27 -0.56 27.49
N LYS A 3 -24.98 -1.61 27.94
CA LYS A 3 -24.83 -2.96 27.35
C LYS A 3 -25.26 -3.04 25.88
N LYS A 4 -26.37 -2.37 25.50
CA LYS A 4 -26.86 -2.39 24.11
C LYS A 4 -25.89 -1.66 23.16
N ASP A 5 -25.29 -0.55 23.60
CA ASP A 5 -24.33 0.21 22.80
C ASP A 5 -23.04 -0.58 22.55
N SER A 6 -22.48 -1.20 23.60
CA SER A 6 -21.30 -2.06 23.47
C SER A 6 -21.53 -3.23 22.51
N THR A 7 -22.68 -3.94 22.61
CA THR A 7 -23.00 -5.03 21.68
C THR A 7 -23.10 -4.54 20.22
N SER A 8 -23.72 -3.38 19.99
CA SER A 8 -23.82 -2.78 18.65
C SER A 8 -22.44 -2.45 18.07
N LYS A 9 -21.57 -1.79 18.87
CA LYS A 9 -20.19 -1.46 18.45
C LYS A 9 -19.37 -2.69 18.13
N LYS A 10 -19.43 -3.73 18.98
CA LYS A 10 -18.74 -5.01 18.74
C LYS A 10 -19.16 -5.63 17.42
N GLN A 11 -20.46 -5.66 17.14
CA GLN A 11 -20.97 -6.26 15.90
C GLN A 11 -20.53 -5.49 14.66
N ARG A 12 -20.49 -4.15 14.72
CA ARG A 12 -19.97 -3.31 13.63
C ARG A 12 -18.50 -3.62 13.33
N ILE A 13 -17.66 -3.64 14.37
CA ILE A 13 -16.23 -3.97 14.22
C ILE A 13 -16.04 -5.37 13.63
N ILE A 14 -16.83 -6.37 14.07
CA ILE A 14 -16.77 -7.73 13.53
C ILE A 14 -17.10 -7.75 12.04
N ASN A 15 -18.14 -7.03 11.61
CA ASN A 15 -18.54 -6.97 10.22
C ASN A 15 -17.44 -6.32 9.35
N GLU A 16 -16.89 -5.18 9.80
CA GLU A 16 -15.79 -4.51 9.11
C GLU A 16 -14.54 -5.40 9.02
N ILE A 17 -14.18 -6.11 10.10
CA ILE A 17 -13.07 -7.08 10.08
C ILE A 17 -13.30 -8.17 9.04
N LYS A 18 -14.53 -8.66 8.91
CA LYS A 18 -14.86 -9.70 7.92
C LYS A 18 -14.69 -9.19 6.50
N GLU A 19 -15.23 -8.00 6.19
CA GLU A 19 -15.11 -7.38 4.88
C GLU A 19 -13.64 -7.13 4.49
N VAL A 20 -12.85 -6.57 5.43
CA VAL A 20 -11.42 -6.33 5.23
C VAL A 20 -10.66 -7.64 5.03
N LYS A 21 -11.02 -8.72 5.73
CA LYS A 21 -10.39 -10.03 5.56
C LYS A 21 -10.63 -10.63 4.18
N ASP A 22 -11.86 -10.52 3.67
CA ASP A 22 -12.20 -11.00 2.33
C ASP A 22 -11.44 -10.18 1.26
N SER A 23 -11.31 -8.87 1.47
CA SER A 23 -10.51 -7.97 0.62
C SER A 23 -9.01 -8.33 0.61
N LEU A 24 -8.42 -8.62 1.78
CA LEU A 24 -7.02 -9.07 1.89
C LEU A 24 -6.72 -10.33 1.07
N GLN A 25 -7.66 -11.28 1.04
CA GLN A 25 -7.52 -12.51 0.25
C GLN A 25 -7.51 -12.19 -1.24
N SER A 26 -8.46 -11.37 -1.71
CA SER A 26 -8.53 -10.90 -3.09
C SER A 26 -7.25 -10.18 -3.53
N HIS A 27 -6.77 -9.22 -2.73
CA HIS A 27 -5.54 -8.50 -3.03
C HIS A 27 -4.32 -9.42 -3.08
N THR A 28 -4.24 -10.42 -2.20
CA THR A 28 -3.15 -11.40 -2.20
C THR A 28 -3.08 -12.19 -3.51
N GLU A 29 -4.22 -12.64 -4.03
CA GLU A 29 -4.29 -13.40 -5.28
C GLU A 29 -3.85 -12.54 -6.47
N ILE A 30 -4.31 -11.28 -6.49
CA ILE A 30 -3.96 -10.33 -7.53
C ILE A 30 -2.45 -10.03 -7.51
N ILE A 31 -1.87 -9.70 -6.35
CA ILE A 31 -0.42 -9.45 -6.20
C ILE A 31 0.39 -10.65 -6.68
N ARG A 32 -0.06 -11.88 -6.40
CA ARG A 32 0.59 -13.10 -6.85
C ARG A 32 0.59 -13.21 -8.37
N SER A 33 -0.55 -12.94 -9.02
CA SER A 33 -0.68 -12.93 -10.49
C SER A 33 0.26 -11.90 -11.13
N TYR A 34 0.29 -10.67 -10.62
CA TYR A 34 1.21 -9.63 -11.09
C TYR A 34 2.68 -10.01 -10.90
N SER A 35 3.02 -10.64 -9.77
CA SER A 35 4.38 -11.09 -9.48
C SER A 35 4.83 -12.20 -10.44
N GLN A 36 3.95 -13.14 -10.77
CA GLN A 36 4.20 -14.15 -11.79
C GLN A 36 4.44 -13.52 -13.16
N ARG A 37 3.62 -12.54 -13.57
CA ARG A 37 3.76 -11.87 -14.86
C ARG A 37 5.07 -11.09 -15.01
N ILE A 38 5.49 -10.38 -13.96
CA ILE A 38 6.78 -9.69 -13.92
C ILE A 38 7.95 -10.68 -14.06
N LYS A 39 7.84 -11.84 -13.40
CA LYS A 39 8.85 -12.91 -13.49
C LYS A 39 8.95 -13.45 -14.93
N GLU A 40 7.83 -13.74 -15.59
CA GLU A 40 7.80 -14.21 -16.98
C GLU A 40 8.48 -13.22 -17.95
N ILE A 41 8.18 -11.92 -17.81
CA ILE A 41 8.78 -10.86 -18.65
C ILE A 41 10.30 -10.80 -18.42
N THR A 42 10.72 -10.85 -17.15
CA THR A 42 12.13 -10.79 -16.77
C THR A 42 12.90 -12.02 -17.27
N GLU A 43 12.31 -13.21 -17.22
CA GLU A 43 12.90 -14.45 -17.74
C GLU A 43 12.99 -14.43 -19.27
N LYS A 44 11.97 -13.92 -19.96
CA LYS A 44 12.00 -13.74 -21.42
C LYS A 44 13.11 -12.79 -21.84
N ASP A 45 13.30 -11.68 -21.14
CA ASP A 45 14.39 -10.73 -21.43
C ASP A 45 15.78 -11.32 -21.17
N LYS A 46 15.93 -12.13 -20.11
CA LYS A 46 17.17 -12.89 -19.86
C LYS A 46 17.47 -13.86 -21.00
N LYS A 47 16.48 -14.64 -21.44
CA LYS A 47 16.61 -15.60 -22.56
C LYS A 47 16.97 -14.91 -23.88
N ASN A 48 16.49 -13.69 -24.10
CA ASN A 48 16.81 -12.88 -25.28
C ASN A 48 18.19 -12.19 -25.22
N GLY A 49 19.05 -12.53 -24.24
CA GLY A 49 20.39 -11.96 -24.12
C GLY A 49 20.44 -10.50 -23.67
N ARG A 50 19.32 -9.91 -23.22
CA ARG A 50 19.23 -8.48 -22.87
C ARG A 50 19.66 -8.17 -21.42
N GLY A 51 20.08 -9.18 -20.66
CA GLY A 51 20.44 -9.04 -19.24
C GLY A 51 19.23 -8.66 -18.37
N ASN A 52 19.45 -8.46 -17.06
CA ASN A 52 18.39 -8.00 -16.16
C ASN A 52 18.12 -6.50 -16.40
N ILE A 53 17.26 -6.19 -17.37
CA ILE A 53 16.93 -4.82 -17.79
C ILE A 53 16.57 -3.94 -16.58
N GLN A 54 15.88 -4.50 -15.58
CA GLN A 54 15.48 -3.78 -14.38
C GLN A 54 16.67 -3.32 -13.54
N ARG A 55 17.67 -4.18 -13.34
CA ARG A 55 18.78 -3.91 -12.40
C ARG A 55 19.78 -2.91 -12.98
N ASN A 56 19.91 -2.84 -14.30
CA ASN A 56 20.94 -2.04 -14.96
C ASN A 56 20.41 -0.74 -15.58
N ASN A 57 19.10 -0.52 -15.60
CA ASN A 57 18.50 0.66 -16.18
C ASN A 57 18.17 1.71 -15.10
N GLN A 58 18.95 2.79 -15.07
CA GLN A 58 18.78 3.89 -14.10
C GLN A 58 17.40 4.55 -14.16
N TYR A 59 16.80 4.66 -15.35
CA TYR A 59 15.44 5.18 -15.51
C TYR A 59 14.41 4.28 -14.82
N VAL A 60 14.48 2.96 -15.05
CA VAL A 60 13.59 2.00 -14.40
C VAL A 60 13.76 2.03 -12.89
N GLN A 61 14.99 2.06 -12.39
CA GLN A 61 15.24 2.16 -10.95
C GLN A 61 14.69 3.45 -10.34
N CYS A 62 14.83 4.58 -11.05
CA CYS A 62 14.25 5.84 -10.63
C CYS A 62 12.72 5.76 -10.56
N LEU A 63 12.07 5.23 -11.62
CA LEU A 63 10.62 5.07 -11.64
C LEU A 63 10.13 4.17 -10.50
N ILE A 64 10.80 3.06 -10.22
CA ILE A 64 10.46 2.17 -9.11
C ILE A 64 10.48 2.93 -7.78
N LYS A 65 11.54 3.72 -7.55
CA LYS A 65 11.67 4.51 -6.32
C LYS A 65 10.61 5.61 -6.24
N TYR A 66 10.44 6.38 -7.32
CA TYR A 66 9.41 7.42 -7.40
C TYR A 66 8.04 6.84 -7.07
N MET A 67 7.63 5.81 -7.79
CA MET A 67 6.33 5.18 -7.61
C MET A 67 6.19 4.58 -6.21
N HIS A 68 7.21 3.88 -5.70
CA HIS A 68 7.18 3.38 -4.33
C HIS A 68 6.94 4.50 -3.31
N ASN A 69 7.60 5.65 -3.45
CA ASN A 69 7.44 6.75 -2.50
C ASN A 69 6.08 7.44 -2.64
N ASP A 70 5.66 7.72 -3.87
CA ASP A 70 4.37 8.35 -4.20
C ASP A 70 3.21 7.51 -3.64
N TYR A 71 3.25 6.20 -3.91
CA TYR A 71 2.27 5.25 -3.40
C TYR A 71 2.26 5.10 -1.89
N ASN A 72 3.42 5.05 -1.25
CA ASN A 72 3.43 4.93 0.21
C ASN A 72 3.06 6.25 0.88
N HIS A 73 3.36 7.41 0.29
CA HIS A 73 2.85 8.70 0.75
C HIS A 73 1.32 8.68 0.81
N ASP A 74 0.68 8.32 -0.30
CA ASP A 74 -0.78 8.29 -0.40
C ASP A 74 -1.38 7.24 0.56
N LEU A 75 -0.76 6.06 0.65
CA LEU A 75 -1.15 5.04 1.61
C LEU A 75 -1.10 5.58 3.05
N MET A 76 -0.01 6.23 3.46
CA MET A 76 0.11 6.72 4.83
C MET A 76 -0.91 7.82 5.14
N MET A 77 -1.20 8.70 4.18
CA MET A 77 -2.26 9.71 4.29
C MET A 77 -3.63 9.05 4.48
N GLU A 78 -3.94 8.04 3.67
CA GLU A 78 -5.20 7.29 3.79
C GLU A 78 -5.30 6.54 5.14
N LEU A 79 -4.20 5.99 5.64
CA LEU A 79 -4.19 5.30 6.93
C LEU A 79 -4.42 6.25 8.11
N VAL A 80 -3.96 7.50 8.03
CA VAL A 80 -4.31 8.53 9.01
C VAL A 80 -5.82 8.77 9.00
N ASN A 81 -6.42 8.92 7.81
CA ASN A 81 -7.86 9.12 7.66
C ASN A 81 -8.68 7.92 8.15
N VAL A 82 -8.20 6.68 7.93
CA VAL A 82 -8.83 5.46 8.42
C VAL A 82 -8.91 5.46 9.94
N VAL A 83 -7.81 5.78 10.63
CA VAL A 83 -7.80 5.86 12.09
C VAL A 83 -8.83 6.89 12.56
N ASP A 84 -8.83 8.08 11.96
CA ASP A 84 -9.76 9.16 12.34
C ASP A 84 -11.23 8.77 12.11
N ASN A 85 -11.53 8.19 10.95
CA ASN A 85 -12.89 7.78 10.60
C ASN A 85 -13.41 6.66 11.51
N ILE A 86 -12.57 5.69 11.86
CA ILE A 86 -12.95 4.59 12.74
C ILE A 86 -13.15 5.11 14.19
N GLU A 87 -12.25 5.96 14.69
CA GLU A 87 -12.39 6.54 16.04
C GLU A 87 -13.66 7.39 16.16
N GLN A 88 -13.95 8.21 15.14
CA GLN A 88 -15.16 9.03 15.09
C GLN A 88 -16.42 8.17 14.98
N SER A 89 -16.44 7.15 14.11
CA SER A 89 -17.63 6.32 13.88
C SER A 89 -18.00 5.46 15.10
N LEU A 90 -17.00 5.06 15.90
CA LEU A 90 -17.18 4.28 17.12
C LEU A 90 -17.30 5.14 18.37
N ASN A 91 -17.02 6.44 18.28
CA ASN A 91 -16.89 7.36 19.41
C ASN A 91 -15.97 6.78 20.49
N VAL A 92 -14.75 6.41 20.08
CA VAL A 92 -13.69 5.82 20.91
C VAL A 92 -12.39 6.54 20.60
N THR A 93 -11.58 6.81 21.62
CA THR A 93 -10.18 7.25 21.48
C THR A 93 -9.30 6.24 22.20
N ASP A 94 -8.37 5.62 21.48
CA ASP A 94 -7.45 4.64 22.05
C ASP A 94 -5.99 5.13 21.95
N GLN A 95 -5.20 4.88 22.99
CA GLN A 95 -3.83 5.38 23.04
C GLN A 95 -2.93 4.70 21.99
N LYS A 96 -3.23 3.46 21.60
CA LYS A 96 -2.46 2.75 20.56
C LYS A 96 -2.84 3.26 19.17
N SER A 97 -4.11 3.55 18.90
CA SER A 97 -4.52 4.17 17.63
C SER A 97 -3.88 5.55 17.45
N LEU A 98 -3.79 6.37 18.50
CA LEU A 98 -3.06 7.64 18.45
C LEU A 98 -1.56 7.47 18.11
N LYS A 99 -0.90 6.45 18.68
CA LYS A 99 0.49 6.11 18.35
C LYS A 99 0.66 5.63 16.91
N LEU A 100 -0.30 4.86 16.40
CA LEU A 100 -0.29 4.42 14.99
C LEU A 100 -0.45 5.61 14.06
N LYS A 101 -1.37 6.53 14.37
CA LYS A 101 -1.57 7.77 13.60
C LYS A 101 -0.30 8.62 13.54
N ASP A 102 0.37 8.82 14.67
CA ASP A 102 1.66 9.53 14.73
C ASP A 102 2.74 8.83 13.86
N CYS A 103 2.80 7.49 13.91
CA CYS A 103 3.70 6.71 13.05
C CYS A 103 3.40 6.92 11.56
N PHE A 104 2.14 6.81 11.15
CA PHE A 104 1.74 7.03 9.75
C PHE A 104 2.03 8.46 9.29
N THR A 105 1.83 9.45 10.16
CA THR A 105 2.12 10.86 9.85
C THR A 105 3.62 11.08 9.60
N LYS A 106 4.49 10.48 10.42
CA LYS A 106 5.96 10.55 10.25
C LYS A 106 6.41 9.87 8.96
N GLU A 107 5.90 8.68 8.67
CA GLU A 107 6.19 7.95 7.44
C GLU A 107 5.69 8.71 6.21
N MET A 108 4.48 9.28 6.26
CA MET A 108 3.92 10.13 5.20
C MET A 108 4.88 11.27 4.84
N ILE A 109 5.37 12.02 5.84
CA ILE A 109 6.34 13.11 5.63
C ILE A 109 7.64 12.57 5.02
N ALA A 110 8.13 11.41 5.48
CA ALA A 110 9.33 10.80 4.91
C ALA A 110 9.15 10.44 3.43
N TYR A 111 8.03 9.82 3.06
CA TYR A 111 7.71 9.48 1.67
C TYR A 111 7.47 10.72 0.81
N GLN A 112 6.86 11.78 1.35
CA GLN A 112 6.71 13.06 0.65
C GLN A 112 8.08 13.64 0.26
N ASN A 113 9.01 13.68 1.22
CA ASN A 113 10.38 14.17 0.99
C ASN A 113 11.11 13.31 -0.05
N MET A 114 10.93 12.00 -0.02
CA MET A 114 11.53 11.09 -0.98
C MET A 114 10.93 11.24 -2.38
N THR A 115 9.65 11.59 -2.49
CA THR A 115 8.98 11.88 -3.77
C THR A 115 9.47 13.21 -4.37
N PHE A 116 9.87 14.17 -3.55
CA PHE A 116 10.54 15.38 -4.04
C PHE A 116 11.87 15.06 -4.72
N ILE A 117 12.68 14.16 -4.12
CA ILE A 117 13.96 13.70 -4.67
C ILE A 117 13.75 12.86 -5.95
N TYR A 118 12.88 11.86 -5.86
CA TYR A 118 12.54 10.95 -6.95
C TYR A 118 11.17 11.32 -7.50
N ASN A 119 11.14 12.12 -8.56
CA ASN A 119 9.91 12.49 -9.26
C ASN A 119 9.99 12.16 -10.75
N GLN A 120 8.84 12.24 -11.42
CA GLN A 120 8.71 11.97 -12.85
C GLN A 120 9.71 12.78 -13.72
N LYS A 121 9.95 14.06 -13.38
CA LYS A 121 10.89 14.93 -14.12
C LYS A 121 12.32 14.41 -13.97
N THR A 122 12.76 14.11 -12.74
CA THR A 122 14.08 13.52 -12.46
C THR A 122 14.24 12.19 -13.19
N CYS A 123 13.23 11.32 -13.17
CA CYS A 123 13.32 10.04 -13.86
C CYS A 123 13.38 10.22 -15.39
N ASN A 124 12.59 11.13 -15.96
CA ASN A 124 12.61 11.39 -17.40
C ASN A 124 13.96 11.89 -17.91
N GLN A 125 14.78 12.55 -17.09
CA GLN A 125 16.16 12.92 -17.45
C GLN A 125 17.07 11.71 -17.68
N LEU A 126 16.73 10.55 -17.11
CA LEU A 126 17.46 9.29 -17.27
C LEU A 126 16.92 8.43 -18.43
N LYS A 127 15.84 8.86 -19.08
CA LYS A 127 15.13 8.08 -20.10
C LYS A 127 16.00 7.94 -21.36
N GLN A 128 16.51 6.73 -21.58
CA GLN A 128 17.22 6.37 -22.80
C GLN A 128 16.22 6.13 -23.96
N SER A 129 16.58 6.57 -25.16
CA SER A 129 15.83 6.29 -26.39
C SER A 129 15.71 4.78 -26.65
N ASN A 130 14.56 4.34 -27.19
CA ASN A 130 14.35 3.03 -27.84
C ASN A 130 14.22 1.74 -27.01
N LYS A 131 13.30 1.63 -26.02
CA LYS A 131 12.98 0.30 -25.42
C LYS A 131 11.49 0.06 -25.12
N LYS A 132 10.76 -0.51 -26.09
CA LYS A 132 9.34 -0.92 -25.97
C LYS A 132 9.05 -1.81 -24.75
N ASN A 133 9.95 -2.74 -24.41
CA ASN A 133 9.79 -3.66 -23.26
C ASN A 133 9.77 -2.92 -21.91
N LEU A 134 10.35 -1.72 -21.82
CA LEU A 134 10.35 -0.95 -20.57
C LEU A 134 8.94 -0.50 -20.18
N ASN A 135 8.09 -0.19 -21.17
CA ASN A 135 6.73 0.26 -20.90
C ASN A 135 5.88 -0.89 -20.34
N GLU A 136 5.97 -2.09 -20.91
CA GLU A 136 5.23 -3.25 -20.40
C GLU A 136 5.67 -3.61 -18.98
N LEU A 137 6.98 -3.71 -18.73
CA LEU A 137 7.50 -3.98 -17.38
C LEU A 137 7.08 -2.89 -16.39
N SER A 138 7.20 -1.62 -16.77
CA SER A 138 6.77 -0.48 -15.95
C SER A 138 5.30 -0.58 -15.58
N ASN A 139 4.43 -0.96 -16.52
CA ASN A 139 3.00 -1.12 -16.27
C ASN A 139 2.68 -2.28 -15.31
N TRP A 140 3.31 -3.45 -15.48
CA TRP A 140 3.08 -4.57 -14.55
C TRP A 140 3.62 -4.24 -13.15
N MET A 141 4.76 -3.55 -13.07
CA MET A 141 5.29 -3.07 -11.81
C MET A 141 4.38 -2.04 -11.15
N HIS A 142 3.81 -1.12 -11.94
CA HIS A 142 2.81 -0.15 -11.50
C HIS A 142 1.63 -0.85 -10.84
N MET A 143 0.97 -1.74 -11.58
CA MET A 143 -0.19 -2.45 -11.07
C MET A 143 0.13 -3.29 -9.84
N ARG A 144 1.30 -3.95 -9.80
CA ARG A 144 1.73 -4.67 -8.59
C ARG A 144 1.82 -3.75 -7.37
N HIS A 145 2.35 -2.55 -7.52
CA HIS A 145 2.45 -1.60 -6.40
C HIS A 145 1.08 -1.10 -5.95
N VAL A 146 0.18 -0.80 -6.88
CA VAL A 146 -1.22 -0.42 -6.57
C VAL A 146 -1.90 -1.49 -5.70
N TYR A 147 -1.79 -2.76 -6.08
CA TYR A 147 -2.41 -3.83 -5.29
C TYR A 147 -1.69 -4.13 -3.97
N ILE A 148 -0.36 -3.93 -3.89
CA ILE A 148 0.36 -3.97 -2.60
C ILE A 148 -0.14 -2.86 -1.68
N ASN A 149 -0.41 -1.67 -2.22
CA ASN A 149 -0.99 -0.58 -1.44
C ASN A 149 -2.36 -0.92 -0.90
N TYR A 150 -3.27 -1.45 -1.74
CA TYR A 150 -4.59 -1.86 -1.28
C TYR A 150 -4.51 -2.98 -0.23
N PHE A 151 -3.61 -3.96 -0.43
CA PHE A 151 -3.33 -4.98 0.58
C PHE A 151 -2.85 -4.37 1.89
N ASN A 152 -1.91 -3.43 1.83
CA ASN A 152 -1.39 -2.77 3.04
C ASN A 152 -2.47 -1.95 3.74
N TYR A 153 -3.26 -1.20 2.97
CA TYR A 153 -4.41 -0.44 3.47
C TYR A 153 -5.34 -1.34 4.28
N ASP A 154 -5.76 -2.46 3.70
CA ASP A 154 -6.61 -3.44 4.37
C ASP A 154 -5.92 -4.07 5.59
N LEU A 155 -4.63 -4.39 5.48
CA LEU A 155 -3.88 -5.02 6.56
C LEU A 155 -3.80 -4.10 7.79
N PHE A 156 -3.57 -2.82 7.56
CA PHE A 156 -3.53 -1.83 8.65
C PHE A 156 -4.92 -1.54 9.20
N THR A 157 -5.93 -1.44 8.34
CA THR A 157 -7.34 -1.31 8.76
C THR A 157 -7.75 -2.48 9.66
N TYR A 158 -7.44 -3.72 9.24
CA TYR A 158 -7.64 -4.93 10.04
C TYR A 158 -6.97 -4.84 11.41
N ARG A 159 -5.72 -4.36 11.48
CA ARG A 159 -4.99 -4.21 12.73
C ARG A 159 -5.64 -3.19 13.67
N VAL A 160 -6.04 -2.03 13.14
CA VAL A 160 -6.73 -0.98 13.93
C VAL A 160 -8.05 -1.53 14.48
N LEU A 161 -8.87 -2.14 13.62
CA LEU A 161 -10.14 -2.75 14.05
C LEU A 161 -9.94 -3.85 15.09
N SER A 162 -8.90 -4.67 14.95
CA SER A 162 -8.57 -5.72 15.91
C SER A 162 -8.18 -5.18 17.28
N GLU A 163 -7.46 -4.06 17.35
CA GLU A 163 -7.12 -3.42 18.63
C GLU A 163 -8.36 -2.76 19.27
N LEU A 164 -9.20 -2.09 18.48
CA LEU A 164 -10.44 -1.49 18.97
C LEU A 164 -11.45 -2.54 19.43
N TYR A 165 -11.52 -3.69 18.76
CA TYR A 165 -12.34 -4.81 19.21
C TYR A 165 -11.97 -5.25 20.63
N LYS A 166 -10.67 -5.30 20.96
CA LYS A 166 -10.19 -5.61 22.31
C LYS A 166 -10.59 -4.54 23.31
N ALA A 167 -10.46 -3.27 22.93
CA ALA A 167 -10.82 -2.13 23.79
C ALA A 167 -12.32 -2.09 24.12
N VAL A 168 -13.19 -2.32 23.13
CA VAL A 168 -14.66 -2.36 23.32
C VAL A 168 -15.11 -3.67 24.01
N SER A 169 -14.28 -4.71 24.00
CA SER A 169 -14.57 -5.99 24.62
C SER A 169 -14.12 -6.13 26.07
N SER A 170 -13.23 -5.26 26.53
CA SER A 170 -12.81 -5.16 27.93
C SER A 170 -13.87 -4.45 28.76
#